data_AF-A0A2C9M9C3-F1
#
_entry.id   AF-A0A2C9M9C3-F1
#
_cell.length_a   1.000
_cell.length_b   1.000
_cell.length_c   1.000
_cell.angle_alpha   90.00
_cell.angle_beta   90.00
_cell.angle_gamma   90.00
#
_symmetry.space_group_name_H-M   'P 1'
#
loop_
_entity.id
_entity.type
_entity.pdbx_description
1 polymer ?
#
loop_
_entity_poly.entity_id
_entity_poly.type
_entity_poly.pdbx_seq_one_letter_code
_entity_poly.pdbx_strand_id
1 'polypeptide(L)'
;MAQSTMGLAGSYLVLTMLIMAVMSSGSGEVMAISSIVVYDIYQTHIRPFKKTRGTGHCVLCGEVKPREASSDTSEKYGEDHFSSKVCQCPLVSECNACFEDVKKNSISKETNQQKIYKCQYHGDYRAYLDSLVSFKSWCILWVTIGLVPVGMVLQVSGVDLNYVMVCGFILTTPSFPPALMAILWSKTSALGVIVGSVAGLAGGITANFITASTYEGGLGNFLRNTSQDYSVLAGSTTSFGLSLLLTIVVSLLTNKVNKLCVTSLGDGSLGFPPKRGVQFKFG
;
A
#
# COMPACT_ATOMS: atom_id res chain seq x y z
N MET A 1 12.35 23.72 -32.41
CA MET A 1 12.57 24.82 -31.45
C MET A 1 13.94 24.74 -30.76
N ALA A 2 14.34 23.59 -30.18
CA ALA A 2 15.69 23.44 -29.60
C ALA A 2 16.82 23.38 -30.66
N GLN A 3 16.57 22.72 -31.79
CA GLN A 3 17.50 22.68 -32.95
C GLN A 3 17.83 24.08 -33.50
N SER A 4 16.83 24.98 -33.53
CA SER A 4 16.98 26.31 -34.11
C SER A 4 17.73 27.29 -33.22
N THR A 5 17.80 27.05 -31.90
CA THR A 5 18.47 27.96 -30.95
C THR A 5 19.83 27.46 -30.46
N MET A 6 20.03 26.14 -30.32
CA MET A 6 21.24 25.55 -29.72
C MET A 6 22.02 24.63 -30.66
N GLY A 7 21.62 24.56 -31.93
CA GLY A 7 22.25 23.71 -32.95
C GLY A 7 22.04 22.20 -32.75
N LEU A 8 22.80 21.40 -33.51
CA LEU A 8 22.75 19.94 -33.48
C LEU A 8 23.13 19.35 -32.12
N ALA A 9 24.13 19.92 -31.45
CA ALA A 9 24.54 19.46 -30.12
C ALA A 9 23.44 19.68 -29.07
N GLY A 10 22.75 20.83 -29.12
CA GLY A 10 21.70 21.16 -28.16
C GLY A 10 20.48 20.23 -28.23
N SER A 11 20.10 19.76 -29.43
CA SER A 11 18.98 18.82 -29.53
C SER A 11 19.28 17.46 -28.93
N TYR A 12 20.51 16.96 -29.06
CA TYR A 12 20.90 15.69 -28.45
C TYR A 12 20.87 15.78 -26.93
N LEU A 13 21.35 16.90 -26.36
CA LEU A 13 21.29 17.13 -24.91
C LEU A 13 19.86 17.20 -24.37
N VAL A 14 18.96 17.89 -25.08
CA VAL A 14 17.53 17.95 -24.68
C VAL A 14 16.88 16.58 -24.80
N LEU A 15 17.19 15.81 -25.85
CA LEU A 15 16.63 14.48 -26.05
C LEU A 15 17.08 13.50 -24.96
N THR A 16 18.37 13.50 -24.59
CA THR A 16 18.87 12.62 -23.52
C THR A 16 18.32 13.04 -22.16
N MET A 17 18.20 14.34 -21.88
CA MET A 17 17.56 14.84 -20.67
C MET A 17 16.09 14.36 -20.56
N LEU A 18 15.33 14.47 -21.65
CA LEU A 18 13.93 14.03 -21.68
C LEU A 18 13.79 12.51 -21.50
N ILE A 19 14.65 11.72 -22.16
CA ILE A 19 14.64 10.25 -22.01
C ILE A 19 14.97 9.86 -20.56
N MET A 20 15.97 10.49 -19.94
CA MET A 20 16.32 10.23 -18.55
C MET A 20 15.20 10.64 -17.58
N ALA A 21 14.55 11.78 -17.82
CA ALA A 21 13.43 12.24 -17.00
C ALA A 21 12.23 11.27 -17.05
N VAL A 22 11.87 10.80 -18.25
CA VAL A 22 10.78 9.84 -18.44
C VAL A 22 11.13 8.47 -17.87
N MET A 23 12.36 7.99 -18.11
CA MET A 23 12.83 6.71 -17.56
C MET A 23 12.86 6.71 -16.03
N SER A 24 13.31 7.82 -15.41
CA SER A 24 13.31 7.97 -13.96
C SER A 24 11.90 7.89 -13.38
N SER A 25 10.96 8.66 -13.93
CA SER A 25 9.57 8.68 -13.48
C SER A 25 8.89 7.31 -13.65
N GLY A 26 9.03 6.70 -14.84
CA GLY A 26 8.46 5.38 -15.11
C GLY A 26 9.03 4.27 -14.22
N SER A 27 10.32 4.32 -13.89
CA SER A 27 10.93 3.35 -12.98
C SER A 27 10.38 3.45 -11.54
N GLY A 28 10.11 4.67 -11.07
CA GLY A 28 9.55 4.91 -9.74
C GLY A 28 8.14 4.36 -9.60
N GLU A 29 7.28 4.59 -10.59
CA GLU A 29 5.90 4.10 -10.61
C GLU A 29 5.84 2.57 -10.70
N VAL A 30 6.62 1.96 -11.60
CA VAL A 30 6.68 0.49 -11.74
C VAL A 30 7.23 -0.15 -10.46
N MET A 31 8.23 0.46 -9.82
CA MET A 31 8.78 -0.03 -8.56
C MET A 31 7.77 0.07 -7.42
N ALA A 32 7.00 1.16 -7.35
CA ALA A 32 5.95 1.34 -6.35
C ALA A 32 4.82 0.32 -6.51
N ILE A 33 4.32 0.09 -7.73
CA ILE A 33 3.28 -0.91 -8.00
C ILE A 33 3.80 -2.31 -7.62
N SER A 34 5.04 -2.62 -7.99
CA SER A 34 5.63 -3.92 -7.72
C SER A 34 5.85 -4.17 -6.23
N SER A 35 6.24 -3.16 -5.45
CA SER A 35 6.42 -3.31 -4.00
C SER A 35 5.09 -3.52 -3.28
N ILE A 36 4.01 -2.83 -3.70
CA ILE A 36 2.65 -3.07 -3.19
C ILE A 36 2.23 -4.51 -3.47
N VAL A 37 2.38 -4.99 -4.71
CA VAL A 37 2.00 -6.37 -5.05
C VAL A 37 2.77 -7.40 -4.24
N VAL A 38 4.08 -7.21 -4.02
CA VAL A 38 4.90 -8.19 -3.27
C VAL A 38 4.68 -8.11 -1.77
N TYR A 39 4.76 -6.93 -1.18
CA TYR A 39 4.75 -6.77 0.28
C TYR A 39 3.34 -6.69 0.87
N ASP A 40 2.40 -6.06 0.16
CA ASP A 40 1.04 -5.90 0.68
C ASP A 40 0.17 -7.11 0.31
N ILE A 41 0.26 -7.60 -0.93
CA ILE A 41 -0.59 -8.70 -1.41
C ILE A 41 0.08 -10.05 -1.21
N TYR A 42 1.26 -10.28 -1.81
CA TYR A 42 1.86 -11.61 -1.86
C TYR A 42 2.33 -12.10 -0.49
N GLN A 43 3.02 -11.26 0.28
CA GLN A 43 3.49 -11.60 1.62
C GLN A 43 2.34 -11.72 2.64
N THR A 44 1.26 -10.95 2.50
CA THR A 44 0.15 -10.97 3.47
C THR A 44 -0.87 -12.07 3.16
N HIS A 45 -1.22 -12.26 1.88
CA HIS A 45 -2.36 -13.09 1.50
C HIS A 45 -1.99 -14.40 0.79
N ILE A 46 -0.90 -14.46 0.03
CA ILE A 46 -0.59 -15.63 -0.83
C ILE A 46 0.35 -16.59 -0.10
N ARG A 47 1.49 -16.11 0.39
CA ARG A 47 2.49 -16.94 1.10
C ARG A 47 3.09 -16.19 2.29
N PRO A 48 2.35 -16.00 3.39
CA PRO A 48 2.93 -15.48 4.62
C PRO A 48 3.95 -16.47 5.19
N PHE A 49 5.11 -15.98 5.62
CA PHE A 49 6.17 -16.82 6.23
C PHE A 49 5.65 -17.60 7.44
N LYS A 50 4.91 -16.95 8.34
CA LYS A 50 4.13 -17.54 9.44
C LYS A 50 2.87 -16.71 9.66
N LYS A 51 1.75 -17.36 9.99
CA LYS A 51 0.51 -16.66 10.36
C LYS A 51 0.68 -16.01 11.72
N THR A 52 1.02 -14.72 11.73
CA THR A 52 1.24 -13.94 12.95
C THR A 52 -0.04 -13.89 13.79
N ARG A 53 0.03 -14.32 15.05
CA ARG A 53 -1.12 -14.37 16.00
C ARG A 53 -1.47 -13.00 16.62
N GLY A 54 -0.68 -11.96 16.37
CA GLY A 54 -0.88 -10.61 16.91
C GLY A 54 0.44 -9.83 17.00
N THR A 55 0.38 -8.55 17.42
CA THR A 55 1.55 -7.64 17.46
C THR A 55 2.65 -8.04 18.48
N GLY A 56 2.33 -8.97 19.38
CA GLY A 56 3.22 -9.42 20.46
C GLY A 56 4.06 -10.67 20.24
N HIS A 57 3.86 -11.34 19.10
CA HIS A 57 4.55 -12.59 18.80
C HIS A 57 5.78 -12.35 17.93
N CYS A 58 6.81 -13.18 18.14
CA CYS A 58 7.99 -13.20 17.29
C CYS A 58 7.66 -13.82 15.92
N VAL A 59 8.06 -13.16 14.83
CA VAL A 59 7.79 -13.61 13.46
C VAL A 59 8.53 -14.92 13.12
N LEU A 60 9.64 -15.22 13.82
CA LEU A 60 10.45 -16.40 13.58
C LEU A 60 9.94 -17.63 14.33
N CYS A 61 9.75 -17.55 15.65
CA CYS A 61 9.32 -18.70 16.46
C CYS A 61 7.83 -18.71 16.80
N GLY A 62 7.12 -17.59 16.69
CA GLY A 62 5.70 -17.48 17.07
C GLY A 62 5.44 -17.25 18.57
N GLU A 63 6.47 -17.32 19.41
CA GLU A 63 6.38 -17.10 20.86
C GLU A 63 6.32 -15.61 21.23
N VAL A 64 5.91 -15.30 22.47
CA VAL A 64 5.75 -13.91 22.94
C VAL A 64 7.11 -13.22 23.06
N LYS A 65 7.20 -11.95 22.63
CA LYS A 65 8.45 -11.16 22.72
C LYS A 65 8.81 -10.83 24.18
N PRO A 66 10.11 -10.87 24.55
CA PRO A 66 10.58 -10.54 25.91
C PRO A 66 10.13 -9.16 26.41
N ARG A 67 10.05 -8.17 25.51
CA ARG A 67 9.64 -6.80 25.84
C ARG A 67 8.18 -6.67 26.27
N GLU A 68 7.31 -7.58 25.85
CA GLU A 68 5.88 -7.55 26.21
C GLU A 68 5.58 -8.40 27.44
N ALA A 69 6.47 -9.33 27.80
CA ALA A 69 6.38 -10.10 29.04
C ALA A 69 6.70 -9.27 30.29
N SER A 70 7.38 -8.12 30.15
CA SER A 70 7.80 -7.25 31.26
C SER A 70 6.90 -6.03 31.51
N SER A 71 5.84 -5.83 30.72
CA SER A 71 4.89 -4.73 30.90
C SER A 71 3.51 -5.30 31.22
N ASP A 72 3.15 -5.22 32.49
CA ASP A 72 1.89 -5.69 33.07
C ASP A 72 0.65 -5.43 32.21
N THR A 73 0.00 -6.51 31.77
CA THR A 73 -1.46 -6.67 31.89
C THR A 73 -1.76 -8.16 31.92
N SER A 74 -1.59 -8.76 33.10
CA SER A 74 -2.36 -9.93 33.50
C SER A 74 -3.83 -9.56 33.50
N GLU A 75 -4.60 -9.99 32.49
CA GLU A 75 -5.98 -10.44 32.73
C GLU A 75 -6.53 -11.24 31.53
N LYS A 76 -6.55 -12.56 31.76
CA LYS A 76 -7.55 -13.56 31.34
C LYS A 76 -7.94 -13.68 29.87
N TYR A 77 -7.47 -14.76 29.23
CA TYR A 77 -8.37 -15.73 28.58
C TYR A 77 -7.78 -17.15 28.73
N GLY A 78 -8.66 -18.11 28.99
CA GLY A 78 -8.36 -19.40 29.60
C GLY A 78 -7.78 -20.47 28.69
N GLU A 79 -7.03 -21.33 29.36
CA GLU A 79 -6.80 -22.78 29.18
C GLU A 79 -6.94 -23.35 27.76
N ASP A 80 -5.80 -23.39 27.06
CA ASP A 80 -5.32 -24.63 26.46
C ASP A 80 -3.83 -24.77 26.83
N HIS A 81 -3.47 -25.95 27.32
CA HIS A 81 -2.17 -26.32 27.88
C HIS A 81 -0.97 -26.01 26.94
N PHE A 82 -0.43 -24.79 26.96
CA PHE A 82 0.87 -24.49 26.36
C PHE A 82 1.59 -23.36 27.11
N SER A 83 2.56 -23.75 27.93
CA SER A 83 3.54 -22.86 28.58
C SER A 83 3.92 -21.70 27.66
N SER A 84 3.49 -20.47 27.98
CA SER A 84 3.89 -19.26 27.22
C SER A 84 5.38 -19.01 27.42
N LYS A 85 6.20 -19.64 26.58
CA LYS A 85 7.64 -19.47 26.59
C LYS A 85 7.95 -18.10 25.97
N VAL A 86 8.82 -17.33 26.61
CA VAL A 86 9.33 -16.08 26.04
C VAL A 86 10.26 -16.43 24.88
N CYS A 87 10.18 -15.72 23.76
CA CYS A 87 11.03 -16.01 22.61
C CYS A 87 12.51 -15.78 22.92
N GLN A 88 13.35 -16.77 22.59
CA GLN A 88 14.80 -16.73 22.79
C GLN A 88 15.57 -16.54 21.46
N CYS A 89 14.89 -16.06 20.42
CA CYS A 89 15.54 -15.81 19.13
C CYS A 89 16.57 -14.67 19.27
N PRO A 90 17.86 -14.89 18.95
CA PRO A 90 18.86 -13.84 18.99
C PRO A 90 18.61 -12.79 17.91
N LEU A 91 19.05 -11.55 18.13
CA LEU A 91 18.97 -10.50 17.12
C LEU A 91 19.82 -10.85 15.90
N VAL A 92 19.36 -10.50 14.70
CA VAL A 92 20.08 -10.80 13.45
C VAL A 92 21.48 -10.16 13.41
N SER A 93 21.66 -9.03 14.09
CA SER A 93 22.93 -8.29 14.22
C SER A 93 23.94 -9.00 15.13
N GLU A 94 23.46 -9.81 16.09
CA GLU A 94 24.29 -10.49 17.09
C GLU A 94 24.52 -11.97 16.74
N CYS A 95 23.90 -12.44 15.65
CA CYS A 95 24.02 -13.83 15.22
C CYS A 95 25.26 -14.01 14.33
N ASN A 96 26.34 -14.57 14.89
CA ASN A 96 27.59 -14.82 14.15
C ASN A 96 27.39 -15.75 12.92
N ALA A 97 26.52 -16.76 13.04
CA ALA A 97 26.19 -17.65 11.91
C ALA A 97 25.55 -16.89 10.73
N CYS A 98 24.70 -15.90 11.00
CA CYS A 98 24.14 -15.04 9.95
C CYS A 98 25.21 -14.18 9.28
N PHE A 99 26.15 -13.65 10.06
CA PHE A 99 27.24 -12.84 9.54
C PHE A 99 28.14 -13.66 8.62
N GLU A 100 28.50 -14.88 9.01
CA GLU A 100 29.26 -15.80 8.18
C GLU A 100 28.55 -16.16 6.87
N ASP A 101 27.24 -16.44 6.92
CA ASP A 101 26.43 -16.75 5.73
C ASP A 101 26.41 -15.56 4.75
N VAL A 102 26.29 -14.32 5.25
CA VAL A 102 26.37 -13.11 4.41
C VAL A 102 27.75 -12.96 3.80
N LYS A 103 28.80 -13.15 4.60
CA LYS A 103 30.19 -13.05 4.14
C LYS A 103 30.49 -14.08 3.05
N LYS A 104 30.10 -15.35 3.25
CA LYS A 104 30.25 -16.43 2.26
C LYS A 104 29.52 -16.08 0.96
N ASN A 105 28.26 -15.65 1.05
CA ASN A 105 27.45 -15.28 -0.11
C ASN A 105 27.97 -14.02 -0.83
N SER A 106 28.72 -13.13 -0.16
CA SER A 106 29.32 -11.95 -0.79
C SER A 106 30.59 -12.27 -1.59
N ILE A 107 31.29 -13.34 -1.24
CA ILE A 107 32.55 -13.78 -1.86
C ILE A 107 32.26 -14.67 -3.07
N SER A 108 31.23 -15.52 -2.98
CA SER A 108 30.73 -16.31 -4.11
C SER A 108 29.94 -15.42 -5.08
N LYS A 109 30.65 -14.65 -5.91
CA LYS A 109 30.06 -13.74 -6.91
C LYS A 109 29.52 -14.42 -8.16
N GLU A 110 29.63 -15.74 -8.30
CA GLU A 110 29.23 -16.42 -9.52
C GLU A 110 28.37 -17.66 -9.30
N THR A 111 27.52 -17.86 -10.30
CA THR A 111 26.58 -18.94 -10.58
C THR A 111 25.27 -18.98 -9.80
N ASN A 112 24.23 -19.15 -10.61
CA ASN A 112 22.81 -19.38 -10.39
C ASN A 112 22.52 -20.57 -9.44
N GLN A 113 23.11 -20.54 -8.25
CA GLN A 113 22.99 -21.58 -7.25
C GLN A 113 22.27 -20.98 -6.04
N GLN A 114 21.17 -21.61 -5.65
CA GLN A 114 20.31 -21.17 -4.55
C GLN A 114 21.17 -20.89 -3.31
N LYS A 115 21.03 -19.69 -2.74
CA LYS A 115 21.74 -19.28 -1.51
C LYS A 115 21.26 -20.17 -0.36
N ILE A 116 22.06 -21.16 0.01
CA ILE A 116 21.78 -22.02 1.16
C ILE A 116 22.24 -21.29 2.42
N TYR A 117 21.30 -20.92 3.28
CA TYR A 117 21.59 -20.33 4.59
C TYR A 117 21.76 -21.45 5.62
N LYS A 118 22.88 -21.47 6.36
CA LYS A 118 23.19 -22.50 7.36
C LYS A 118 22.73 -22.11 8.77
N CYS A 119 22.37 -20.85 9.00
CA CYS A 119 21.86 -20.40 10.29
C CYS A 119 20.52 -21.06 10.66
N GLN A 120 20.47 -21.75 11.81
CA GLN A 120 19.28 -22.46 12.27
C GLN A 120 18.11 -21.55 12.70
N TYR A 121 18.39 -20.31 13.10
CA TYR A 121 17.34 -19.39 13.56
C TYR A 121 16.76 -18.52 12.45
N HIS A 122 17.60 -18.00 11.55
CA HIS A 122 17.21 -17.01 10.54
C HIS A 122 17.30 -17.53 9.10
N GLY A 123 17.83 -18.73 8.87
CA GLY A 123 18.09 -19.25 7.54
C GLY A 123 16.82 -19.35 6.68
N ASP A 124 15.77 -19.94 7.23
CA ASP A 124 14.48 -20.10 6.53
C ASP A 124 13.84 -18.76 6.19
N TYR A 125 13.90 -17.79 7.11
CA TYR A 125 13.36 -16.45 6.88
C TYR A 125 14.15 -15.70 5.81
N ARG A 126 15.48 -15.84 5.78
CA ARG A 126 16.32 -15.25 4.73
C ARG A 126 16.10 -15.91 3.36
N ALA A 127 15.93 -17.23 3.32
CA ALA A 127 15.56 -17.94 2.09
C ALA A 127 14.20 -17.48 1.54
N TYR A 128 13.23 -17.26 2.43
CA TYR A 128 11.95 -16.66 2.10
C TYR A 128 12.10 -15.24 1.52
N LEU A 129 12.91 -14.39 2.16
CA LEU A 129 13.18 -13.03 1.65
C LEU A 129 13.85 -13.03 0.27
N ASP A 130 14.83 -13.90 0.03
CA ASP A 130 15.50 -14.02 -1.28
C ASP A 130 14.51 -14.48 -2.37
N SER A 131 13.61 -15.41 -2.02
CA SER A 131 12.50 -15.83 -2.90
C SER A 131 11.54 -14.67 -3.22
N LEU A 132 11.27 -13.80 -2.24
CA LEU A 132 10.46 -12.59 -2.42
C LEU A 132 11.12 -11.58 -3.36
N VAL A 133 12.43 -11.40 -3.27
CA VAL A 133 13.18 -10.50 -4.16
C VAL A 133 13.17 -11.03 -5.59
N SER A 134 13.33 -12.34 -5.77
CA SER A 134 13.18 -12.97 -7.09
C SER A 134 11.77 -12.75 -7.65
N PHE A 135 10.74 -13.02 -6.86
CA PHE A 135 9.35 -12.77 -7.24
C PHE A 135 9.10 -11.29 -7.59
N LYS A 136 9.65 -10.34 -6.83
CA LYS A 136 9.57 -8.90 -7.12
C LYS A 136 10.14 -8.57 -8.50
N SER A 137 11.28 -9.14 -8.87
CA SER A 137 11.88 -8.91 -10.20
C SER A 137 10.99 -9.45 -11.32
N TRP A 138 10.36 -10.61 -11.12
CA TRP A 138 9.37 -11.13 -12.04
C TRP A 138 8.12 -10.25 -12.13
N CYS A 139 7.61 -9.75 -11.00
CA CYS A 139 6.49 -8.81 -10.99
C CYS A 139 6.80 -7.53 -11.77
N ILE A 140 7.98 -6.95 -11.60
CA ILE A 140 8.40 -5.75 -12.35
C ILE A 140 8.34 -6.02 -13.86
N LEU A 141 8.83 -7.18 -14.31
CA LEU A 141 8.79 -7.58 -15.71
C LEU A 141 7.34 -7.71 -16.22
N TRP A 142 6.46 -8.38 -15.48
CA TRP A 142 5.06 -8.53 -15.89
C TRP A 142 4.31 -7.20 -15.91
N VAL A 143 4.57 -6.30 -14.95
CA VAL A 143 3.98 -4.96 -14.91
C VAL A 143 4.43 -4.13 -16.12
N THR A 144 5.71 -4.18 -16.49
CA THR A 144 6.20 -3.45 -17.68
C THR A 144 5.62 -4.02 -18.98
N ILE A 145 5.53 -5.35 -19.11
CA ILE A 145 4.87 -5.99 -20.26
C ILE A 145 3.40 -5.59 -20.36
N GLY A 146 2.70 -5.43 -19.23
CA GLY A 146 1.30 -4.98 -19.22
C GLY A 146 1.12 -3.49 -19.52
N LEU A 147 2.06 -2.64 -19.10
CA LEU A 147 1.95 -1.18 -19.26
C LEU A 147 2.12 -0.73 -20.72
N VAL A 148 3.03 -1.36 -21.47
CA VAL A 148 3.31 -1.02 -22.89
C VAL A 148 2.05 -1.10 -23.78
N PRO A 149 1.27 -2.20 -23.80
CA PRO A 149 0.07 -2.29 -24.62
C PRO A 149 -1.03 -1.32 -24.14
N VAL A 150 -1.15 -1.07 -22.83
CA VAL A 150 -2.10 -0.07 -22.30
C VAL A 150 -1.77 1.32 -22.87
N GLY A 151 -0.49 1.70 -22.88
CA GLY A 151 -0.05 2.95 -23.49
C GLY A 151 -0.37 3.05 -24.99
N MET A 152 -0.19 1.96 -25.74
CA MET A 152 -0.54 1.90 -27.16
C MET A 152 -2.05 2.06 -27.40
N VAL A 153 -2.89 1.40 -26.59
CA VAL A 153 -4.35 1.53 -26.68
C VAL A 153 -4.79 2.96 -26.39
N LEU A 154 -4.20 3.63 -25.40
CA LEU A 154 -4.52 5.02 -25.08
C LEU A 154 -4.20 5.96 -26.25
N GLN A 155 -3.09 5.74 -26.96
CA GLN A 155 -2.74 6.53 -28.14
C GLN A 155 -3.73 6.32 -29.29
N VAL A 156 -4.18 5.09 -29.54
CA VAL A 156 -5.17 4.79 -30.60
C VAL A 156 -6.56 5.29 -30.24
N SER A 157 -6.91 5.33 -28.96
CA SER A 157 -8.23 5.77 -28.49
C SER A 157 -8.49 7.28 -28.65
N GLY A 158 -7.47 8.06 -29.04
CA GLY A 158 -7.60 9.52 -29.21
C GLY A 158 -7.89 10.26 -27.90
N VAL A 159 -7.52 9.66 -26.76
CA VAL A 159 -7.73 10.26 -25.44
C VAL A 159 -6.71 11.38 -25.21
N ASP A 160 -7.22 12.57 -24.91
CA ASP A 160 -6.39 13.73 -24.59
C ASP A 160 -5.71 13.60 -23.22
N LEU A 161 -4.51 14.19 -23.09
CA LEU A 161 -3.79 14.26 -21.80
C LEU A 161 -4.66 14.89 -20.71
N ASN A 162 -5.47 15.90 -21.06
CA ASN A 162 -6.41 16.53 -20.15
C ASN A 162 -7.39 15.52 -19.55
N TYR A 163 -7.97 14.66 -20.38
CA TYR A 163 -8.91 13.63 -19.93
C TYR A 163 -8.25 12.65 -18.95
N VAL A 164 -7.03 12.17 -19.26
CA VAL A 164 -6.29 11.25 -18.39
C VAL A 164 -6.01 11.87 -17.02
N MET A 165 -5.55 13.13 -16.98
CA MET A 165 -5.26 13.84 -15.73
C MET A 165 -6.51 14.04 -14.88
N VAL A 166 -7.61 14.45 -15.51
CA VAL A 166 -8.91 14.66 -14.87
C VAL A 166 -9.47 13.37 -14.27
N CYS A 167 -9.49 12.28 -15.04
CA CYS A 167 -9.96 10.98 -14.55
C CYS A 167 -9.06 10.47 -13.41
N GLY A 168 -7.74 10.66 -13.52
CA GLY A 168 -6.79 10.31 -12.46
C GLY A 168 -7.08 11.05 -11.15
N PHE A 169 -7.46 12.32 -11.22
CA PHE A 169 -7.79 13.12 -10.03
C PHE A 169 -9.05 12.59 -9.32
N ILE A 170 -10.11 12.28 -10.05
CA ILE A 170 -11.36 11.75 -9.48
C ILE A 170 -11.12 10.42 -8.76
N LEU A 171 -10.27 9.55 -9.32
CA LEU A 171 -9.96 8.23 -8.77
C LEU A 171 -9.05 8.28 -7.53
N THR A 172 -8.10 9.22 -7.48
CA THR A 172 -7.11 9.32 -6.39
C THR A 172 -7.60 10.14 -5.21
N THR A 173 -8.40 11.18 -5.44
CA THR A 173 -8.96 12.08 -4.42
C THR A 173 -9.63 11.36 -3.23
N PRO A 174 -10.51 10.35 -3.38
CA PRO A 174 -11.22 9.75 -2.25
C PRO A 174 -10.33 9.02 -1.25
N SER A 175 -9.08 8.68 -1.59
CA SER A 175 -8.11 8.02 -0.71
C SER A 175 -7.45 8.98 0.29
N PHE A 176 -7.30 10.27 -0.06
CA PHE A 176 -6.59 11.24 0.76
C PHE A 176 -7.30 11.58 2.09
N PRO A 177 -8.61 11.89 2.14
CA PRO A 177 -9.27 12.26 3.40
C PRO A 177 -9.23 11.15 4.48
N PRO A 178 -9.50 9.87 4.15
CA PRO A 178 -9.41 8.79 5.13
C PRO A 178 -7.99 8.59 5.66
N ALA A 179 -6.97 8.71 4.80
CA ALA A 179 -5.57 8.62 5.20
C ALA A 179 -5.19 9.76 6.16
N LEU A 180 -5.58 11.00 5.85
CA LEU A 180 -5.34 12.14 6.71
C LEU A 180 -6.04 12.00 8.06
N MET A 181 -7.30 11.55 8.07
CA MET A 181 -8.05 11.32 9.31
C MET A 181 -7.48 10.17 10.15
N ALA A 182 -6.91 9.14 9.52
CA ALA A 182 -6.23 8.07 10.25
C ALA A 182 -4.97 8.57 11.00
N ILE A 183 -4.33 9.64 10.51
CA ILE A 183 -3.16 10.27 11.14
C ILE A 183 -3.58 11.31 12.18
N LEU A 184 -4.51 12.20 11.84
CA LEU A 184 -4.90 13.32 12.71
C LEU A 184 -5.83 12.90 13.86
N TRP A 185 -6.66 11.88 13.66
CA TRP A 185 -7.69 11.51 14.62
C TRP A 185 -7.51 10.10 15.18
N SER A 186 -7.22 10.03 16.47
CA SER A 186 -6.98 8.77 17.20
C SER A 186 -8.18 7.83 17.28
N LYS A 187 -9.39 8.33 17.00
CA LYS A 187 -10.64 7.57 17.04
C LYS A 187 -11.10 7.07 15.67
N THR A 188 -10.28 7.19 14.64
CA THR A 188 -10.65 6.71 13.30
C THR A 188 -10.78 5.18 13.28
N SER A 189 -11.93 4.69 12.81
CA SER A 189 -12.20 3.25 12.69
C SER A 189 -11.73 2.71 11.35
N ALA A 190 -11.24 1.45 11.31
CA ALA A 190 -10.87 0.77 10.07
C ALA A 190 -12.06 0.64 9.10
N LEU A 191 -13.26 0.35 9.63
CA LEU A 191 -14.48 0.29 8.81
C LEU A 191 -14.84 1.66 8.23
N GLY A 192 -14.64 2.74 8.99
CA GLY A 192 -14.90 4.10 8.51
C GLY A 192 -14.01 4.49 7.33
N VAL A 193 -12.74 4.13 7.38
CA VAL A 193 -11.77 4.39 6.29
C VAL A 193 -12.14 3.64 5.00
N ILE A 194 -12.58 2.39 5.11
CA ILE A 194 -12.97 1.57 3.95
C ILE A 194 -14.27 2.11 3.33
N VAL A 195 -15.30 2.32 4.16
CA VAL A 195 -16.60 2.80 3.67
C VAL A 195 -16.46 4.20 3.07
N GLY A 196 -15.72 5.09 3.71
CA GLY A 196 -15.47 6.45 3.22
C GLY A 196 -14.77 6.47 1.86
N SER A 197 -13.70 5.69 1.69
CA SER A 197 -12.97 5.65 0.41
C SER A 197 -13.80 5.07 -0.73
N VAL A 198 -14.52 3.96 -0.51
CA VAL A 198 -15.36 3.32 -1.54
C VAL A 198 -16.55 4.18 -1.92
N ALA A 199 -17.25 4.74 -0.93
CA ALA A 199 -18.41 5.58 -1.19
C ALA A 199 -18.01 6.93 -1.81
N GLY A 200 -16.87 7.50 -1.42
CA GLY A 200 -16.31 8.69 -2.06
C GLY A 200 -15.97 8.46 -3.53
N LEU A 201 -15.35 7.32 -3.86
CA LEU A 201 -15.07 6.94 -5.25
C LEU A 201 -16.36 6.82 -6.09
N ALA A 202 -17.35 6.08 -5.57
CA ALA A 202 -18.62 5.91 -6.25
C ALA A 202 -19.37 7.24 -6.41
N GLY A 203 -19.38 8.08 -5.36
CA GLY A 203 -19.98 9.41 -5.39
C GLY A 203 -19.33 10.34 -6.41
N GLY A 204 -18.01 10.34 -6.51
CA GLY A 204 -17.30 11.15 -7.50
C GLY A 204 -17.56 10.77 -8.94
N ILE A 205 -17.52 9.46 -9.24
CA ILE A 205 -17.79 8.95 -10.58
C ILE A 205 -19.25 9.26 -10.97
N THR A 206 -20.19 9.04 -10.06
CA THR A 206 -21.61 9.32 -10.31
C THR A 206 -21.88 10.82 -10.50
N ALA A 207 -21.35 11.69 -9.65
CA ALA A 207 -21.50 13.15 -9.79
C ALA A 207 -20.88 13.68 -11.08
N ASN A 208 -19.72 13.13 -11.48
CA ASN A 208 -19.10 13.47 -12.74
C ASN A 208 -19.96 13.04 -13.93
N PHE A 209 -20.51 11.82 -13.93
CA PHE A 209 -21.38 11.36 -15.02
C PHE A 209 -22.72 12.10 -15.07
N ILE A 210 -23.29 12.43 -13.92
CA ILE A 210 -24.51 13.25 -13.85
C ILE A 210 -24.24 14.61 -14.50
N THR A 211 -23.16 15.28 -14.13
CA THR A 211 -22.82 16.59 -14.69
C THR A 211 -22.50 16.49 -16.19
N ALA A 212 -21.73 15.47 -16.60
CA ALA A 212 -21.44 15.18 -18.00
C ALA A 212 -22.71 14.97 -18.84
N SER A 213 -23.76 14.38 -18.28
CA SER A 213 -25.04 14.14 -18.97
C SER A 213 -25.85 15.40 -19.24
N THR A 214 -25.60 16.49 -18.50
CA THR A 214 -26.32 17.77 -18.65
C THR A 214 -25.79 18.64 -19.80
N TYR A 215 -24.63 18.30 -20.36
CA TYR A 215 -24.04 19.04 -21.48
C TYR A 215 -24.66 18.69 -22.83
N GLU A 216 -24.53 19.60 -23.79
CA GLU A 216 -24.94 19.38 -25.17
C GLU A 216 -24.26 18.14 -25.78
N GLY A 217 -25.05 17.29 -26.42
CA GLY A 217 -24.58 15.99 -26.93
C GLY A 217 -24.49 14.87 -25.87
N GLY A 218 -24.82 15.16 -24.60
CA GLY A 218 -24.98 14.18 -23.52
C GLY A 218 -23.80 13.20 -23.39
N LEU A 219 -24.10 11.93 -23.12
CA LEU A 219 -23.08 10.87 -23.07
C LEU A 219 -22.56 10.42 -24.45
N GLY A 220 -23.09 10.98 -25.55
CA GLY A 220 -22.64 10.65 -26.92
C GLY A 220 -21.23 11.14 -27.20
N ASN A 221 -20.83 12.29 -26.63
CA ASN A 221 -19.46 12.82 -26.67
C ASN A 221 -18.73 12.56 -25.35
N PHE A 222 -18.65 11.28 -24.96
CA PHE A 222 -18.18 10.84 -23.64
C PHE A 222 -16.84 11.45 -23.20
N LEU A 223 -15.81 11.41 -24.06
CA LEU A 223 -14.48 11.94 -23.75
C LEU A 223 -14.51 13.46 -23.47
N ARG A 224 -15.25 14.21 -24.29
CA ARG A 224 -15.28 15.67 -24.21
C ARG A 224 -16.14 16.16 -23.06
N ASN A 225 -17.28 15.54 -22.80
CA ASN A 225 -18.23 16.02 -21.80
C ASN A 225 -17.81 15.65 -20.37
N THR A 226 -17.15 14.50 -20.20
CA THR A 226 -16.61 14.03 -18.90
C THR A 226 -15.36 14.81 -18.46
N SER A 227 -14.64 15.44 -19.39
CA SER A 227 -13.44 16.24 -19.11
C SER A 227 -13.68 17.76 -19.00
N GLN A 228 -14.95 18.20 -19.01
CA GLN A 228 -15.28 19.61 -18.82
C GLN A 228 -15.06 20.07 -17.38
N ASP A 229 -14.49 21.26 -17.19
CA ASP A 229 -14.04 21.78 -15.89
C ASP A 229 -15.08 21.67 -14.77
N TYR A 230 -16.35 22.04 -15.04
CA TYR A 230 -17.40 21.95 -14.01
C TYR A 230 -17.79 20.51 -13.66
N SER A 231 -17.72 19.58 -14.62
CA SER A 231 -17.93 18.15 -14.38
C SER A 231 -16.84 17.60 -13.46
N VAL A 232 -15.60 17.97 -13.74
CA VAL A 232 -14.44 17.59 -12.93
C VAL A 232 -14.52 18.17 -11.53
N LEU A 233 -14.90 19.44 -11.43
CA LEU A 233 -15.05 20.13 -10.15
C LEU A 233 -16.15 19.47 -9.30
N ALA A 234 -17.29 19.14 -9.91
CA ALA A 234 -18.38 18.44 -9.22
C ALA A 234 -17.94 17.04 -8.76
N GLY A 235 -17.31 16.26 -9.63
CA GLY A 235 -16.83 14.91 -9.30
C GLY A 235 -15.77 14.91 -8.19
N SER A 236 -14.79 15.81 -8.27
CA SER A 236 -13.72 15.87 -7.26
C SER A 236 -14.19 16.41 -5.90
N THR A 237 -15.03 17.45 -5.90
CA THR A 237 -15.58 18.03 -4.66
C THR A 237 -16.47 17.02 -3.94
N THR A 238 -17.31 16.28 -4.69
CA THR A 238 -18.15 15.23 -4.12
C THR A 238 -17.33 14.03 -3.66
N SER A 239 -16.30 13.58 -4.40
CA SER A 239 -15.36 12.54 -3.94
C SER A 239 -14.72 12.88 -2.60
N PHE A 240 -14.16 14.09 -2.49
CA PHE A 240 -13.46 14.53 -1.29
C PHE A 240 -14.42 14.70 -0.12
N GLY A 241 -15.52 15.43 -0.33
CA GLY A 241 -16.51 15.73 0.69
C GLY A 241 -17.21 14.48 1.22
N LEU A 242 -17.68 13.60 0.32
CA LEU A 242 -18.38 12.39 0.69
C LEU A 242 -17.45 11.39 1.41
N SER A 243 -16.21 11.25 0.93
CA SER A 243 -15.21 10.40 1.60
C SER A 243 -14.92 10.89 3.03
N LEU A 244 -14.72 12.20 3.21
CA LEU A 244 -14.47 12.80 4.52
C LEU A 244 -15.67 12.65 5.47
N LEU A 245 -16.87 13.01 5.01
CA LEU A 245 -18.08 12.96 5.84
C LEU A 245 -18.41 11.53 6.28
N LEU A 246 -18.37 10.57 5.35
CA LEU A 246 -18.66 9.18 5.68
C LEU A 246 -17.60 8.56 6.58
N THR A 247 -16.32 8.88 6.38
CA THR A 247 -15.26 8.43 7.28
C THR A 247 -15.52 8.89 8.72
N ILE A 248 -15.96 10.15 8.90
CA ILE A 248 -16.27 10.72 10.22
C ILE A 248 -17.52 10.05 10.82
N VAL A 249 -18.62 10.01 10.07
CA VAL A 249 -19.90 9.47 10.56
C VAL A 249 -19.76 8.00 10.95
N VAL A 250 -19.17 7.18 10.08
CA VAL A 250 -18.98 5.74 10.35
C VAL A 250 -18.00 5.51 11.50
N SER A 251 -16.94 6.33 11.61
CA SER A 251 -16.02 6.23 12.75
C SER A 251 -16.71 6.59 14.08
N LEU A 252 -17.55 7.62 14.12
CA LEU A 252 -18.31 7.99 15.32
C LEU A 252 -19.32 6.91 15.71
N LEU A 253 -20.07 6.38 14.73
CA LEU A 253 -21.03 5.31 14.95
C LEU A 253 -20.33 4.04 15.45
N THR A 254 -19.22 3.64 14.83
CA THR A 254 -18.45 2.46 15.24
C THR A 254 -17.90 2.61 16.65
N ASN A 255 -17.43 3.81 17.04
CA ASN A 255 -16.96 4.04 18.42
C ASN A 255 -18.09 4.02 19.45
N LYS A 256 -19.30 4.44 19.07
CA LYS A 256 -20.48 4.32 19.93
C LYS A 256 -20.87 2.85 20.09
N VAL A 257 -20.83 2.07 19.01
CA VAL A 257 -21.04 0.61 19.04
C VAL A 257 -19.95 -0.07 19.86
N ASN A 258 -18.67 0.24 19.71
CA ASN A 258 -17.61 -0.35 20.54
C ASN A 258 -17.79 0.01 22.02
N LYS A 259 -18.20 1.24 22.36
CA LYS A 259 -18.53 1.59 23.74
C LYS A 259 -19.73 0.79 24.27
N LEU A 260 -20.80 0.66 23.49
CA LEU A 260 -22.02 -0.09 23.84
C LEU A 260 -21.78 -1.60 23.90
N CYS A 261 -20.98 -2.14 22.98
CA CYS A 261 -20.50 -3.51 22.91
C CYS A 261 -19.63 -3.83 24.12
N VAL A 262 -18.71 -2.94 24.52
CA VAL A 262 -17.93 -3.08 25.76
C VAL A 262 -18.82 -2.99 27.01
N THR A 263 -19.94 -2.26 26.98
CA THR A 263 -20.89 -2.23 28.11
C THR A 263 -21.91 -3.38 28.10
N SER A 264 -22.14 -4.03 26.96
CA SER A 264 -23.14 -5.10 26.79
C SER A 264 -22.54 -6.50 26.65
N LEU A 265 -21.26 -6.64 26.31
CA LEU A 265 -20.52 -7.90 26.20
C LEU A 265 -19.49 -8.02 27.32
N GLY A 266 -20.02 -8.17 28.53
CA GLY A 266 -19.36 -8.96 29.57
C GLY A 266 -19.23 -10.45 29.21
N ASP A 267 -19.73 -10.89 28.04
CA ASP A 267 -19.68 -12.28 27.57
C ASP A 267 -19.54 -12.31 26.03
N GLY A 268 -18.41 -12.75 25.47
CA GLY A 268 -18.34 -13.16 24.05
C GLY A 268 -17.47 -12.34 23.09
N SER A 269 -16.15 -12.55 23.19
CA SER A 269 -15.08 -12.47 22.18
C SER A 269 -15.42 -12.10 20.71
N LEU A 270 -15.12 -10.83 20.34
CA LEU A 270 -14.64 -10.41 19.01
C LEU A 270 -13.76 -9.14 19.18
N GLY A 271 -12.59 -9.32 19.80
CA GLY A 271 -11.66 -8.23 20.10
C GLY A 271 -10.78 -7.87 18.89
N PHE A 272 -11.13 -6.80 18.18
CA PHE A 272 -10.14 -6.06 17.40
C PHE A 272 -9.31 -5.19 18.36
N PRO A 273 -7.97 -5.28 18.36
CA PRO A 273 -7.16 -4.49 19.28
C PRO A 273 -7.26 -2.99 18.96
N PRO A 274 -7.32 -2.12 19.98
CA PRO A 274 -7.21 -0.68 19.76
C PRO A 274 -5.84 -0.37 19.14
N LYS A 275 -5.83 0.31 17.99
CA LYS A 275 -4.59 0.87 17.42
C LYS A 275 -3.99 1.84 18.44
N ARG A 276 -2.92 1.44 19.13
CA ARG A 276 -2.05 2.41 19.81
C ARG A 276 -1.52 3.35 18.75
N GLY A 277 -1.74 4.65 18.94
CA GLY A 277 -1.21 5.69 18.07
C GLY A 277 0.30 5.48 17.92
N VAL A 278 0.74 5.38 16.66
CA VAL A 278 2.15 5.38 16.31
C VAL A 278 2.69 6.77 16.68
N GLN A 279 3.29 6.88 17.85
CA GLN A 279 4.13 8.01 18.21
C GLN A 279 5.37 7.95 17.30
N PHE A 280 5.32 8.67 16.17
CA PHE A 280 6.50 8.93 15.35
C PHE A 280 7.44 9.84 16.17
N LYS A 281 8.42 9.22 16.86
CA LYS A 281 9.60 9.95 17.32
C LYS A 281 10.46 10.22 16.08
N PHE A 282 10.42 11.46 15.59
CA PHE A 282 11.51 12.01 14.79
C PHE A 282 12.71 12.22 15.73
N GLY A 283 13.79 11.49 15.45
CA GLY A 283 15.11 11.69 16.03
C GLY A 283 16.13 11.72 14.90
#